data_AF-A0A9X8D4H5-F1
#
_entry.id   AF-A0A9X8D4H5-F1
#
_cell.length_a   1.000
_cell.length_b   1.000
_cell.length_c   1.000
_cell.angle_alpha   90.00
_cell.angle_beta   90.00
_cell.angle_gamma   90.00
#
_symmetry.space_group_name_H-M   'P 1'
#
loop_
_entity.id
_entity.type
_entity.pdbx_description
1 polymer ?
#
loop_
_entity_poly.entity_id
_entity_poly.type
_entity_poly.pdbx_seq_one_letter_code
_entity_poly.pdbx_strand_id
1 'polypeptide(L)'
;MSIVRAAVGRPAIHVDNAAKVRAHRAAKGRIEFTDDPKIKQTIAGIASELGCSEADVLRSITRFALTNRNWKQVGLYGSKGLQ
;
A
#
# COMPACT_ATOMS: atom_id res chain seq x y z
N MET A 1 28.89 25.44 39.43
CA MET A 1 28.79 23.97 39.58
C MET A 1 27.62 23.48 38.72
N SER A 2 27.89 22.92 37.55
CA SER A 2 26.85 22.44 36.62
C SER A 2 26.69 20.93 36.75
N ILE A 3 25.49 20.47 37.08
CA ILE A 3 25.16 19.04 37.18
C ILE A 3 24.64 18.60 35.81
N VAL A 4 25.49 17.93 35.03
CA VAL A 4 25.09 17.33 33.75
C VAL A 4 24.38 16.01 34.06
N ARG A 5 23.04 15.99 33.93
CA ARG A 5 22.27 14.74 34.02
C ARG A 5 22.52 13.92 32.75
N ALA A 6 23.21 12.79 32.88
CA ALA A 6 23.35 11.82 31.81
C ALA A 6 21.96 11.34 31.37
N ALA A 7 21.62 11.52 30.10
CA ALA A 7 20.38 10.98 29.54
C ALA A 7 20.46 9.45 29.60
N VAL A 8 19.60 8.84 30.43
CA VAL A 8 19.39 7.39 30.44
C VAL A 8 18.93 6.99 29.04
N GLY A 9 19.80 6.28 28.31
CA GLY A 9 19.47 5.76 26.98
C GLY A 9 18.21 4.90 27.06
N ARG A 10 17.25 5.14 26.16
CA ARG A 10 16.04 4.30 26.07
C ARG A 10 16.47 2.84 25.90
N PRO A 11 15.94 1.89 26.71
CA PRO A 11 16.25 0.48 26.52
C PRO A 11 15.86 0.08 25.09
N ALA A 12 16.77 -0.61 24.40
CA ALA A 12 16.49 -1.13 23.08
C ALA A 12 15.34 -2.14 23.19
N ILE A 13 14.14 -1.72 22.77
CA ILE A 13 13.00 -2.62 22.65
C ILE A 13 13.37 -3.59 21.55
N HIS A 14 13.83 -4.78 21.92
CA HIS A 14 14.01 -5.89 20.99
C HIS A 14 12.60 -6.38 20.63
N VAL A 15 11.94 -5.64 19.73
CA VAL A 15 10.60 -5.98 19.27
C VAL A 15 10.71 -7.35 18.62
N ASP A 16 10.09 -8.33 19.27
CA ASP A 16 10.00 -9.70 18.79
C ASP A 16 9.62 -9.70 17.30
N ASN A 17 10.25 -10.55 16.50
CA ASN A 17 9.97 -10.61 15.06
C ASN A 17 8.46 -10.84 14.80
N ALA A 18 7.79 -11.58 15.69
CA ALA A 18 6.34 -11.75 15.67
C ALA A 18 5.56 -10.45 15.92
N ALA A 19 6.08 -9.56 16.77
CA ALA A 19 5.50 -8.23 16.99
C ALA A 19 5.69 -7.32 15.76
N LYS A 20 6.84 -7.40 15.07
CA LYS A 20 7.09 -6.68 13.81
C LYS A 20 6.14 -7.12 12.70
N VAL A 21 5.94 -8.43 12.54
CA VAL A 21 4.99 -9.00 11.57
C VAL A 21 3.55 -8.59 11.88
N ARG A 22 3.15 -8.62 13.16
CA ARG A 22 1.82 -8.15 13.60
C ARG A 22 1.61 -6.66 13.32
N ALA A 23 2.58 -5.81 13.67
CA ALA A 23 2.50 -4.37 13.39
C ALA A 23 2.43 -4.09 11.88
N HIS A 24 3.23 -4.80 11.08
CA HIS A 24 3.22 -4.67 9.62
C HIS A 24 1.87 -5.09 9.00
N ARG A 25 1.26 -6.16 9.51
CA ARG A 25 -0.08 -6.60 9.08
C ARG A 25 -1.17 -5.64 9.57
N ALA A 26 -1.08 -5.13 10.80
CA ALA A 26 -2.02 -4.14 11.31
C ALA A 26 -1.97 -2.82 10.51
N ALA A 27 -0.80 -2.47 9.97
CA ALA A 27 -0.63 -1.29 9.13
C ALA A 27 -1.09 -1.46 7.68
N LYS A 28 -1.45 -2.67 7.24
CA LYS A 28 -1.78 -2.97 5.84
C LYS A 28 -3.09 -3.75 5.73
N GLY A 29 -4.10 -3.15 5.11
CA GLY A 29 -5.30 -3.85 4.67
C GLY A 29 -5.00 -4.69 3.42
N ARG A 30 -5.48 -5.95 3.39
CA ARG A 30 -5.51 -6.76 2.18
C ARG A 30 -6.86 -6.59 1.51
N ILE A 31 -6.84 -6.36 0.20
CA ILE A 31 -8.03 -6.34 -0.64
C ILE A 31 -7.81 -7.42 -1.70
N GLU A 32 -8.79 -8.32 -1.86
CA GLU A 32 -8.78 -9.31 -2.93
C GLU A 32 -9.41 -8.70 -4.18
N PHE A 33 -8.76 -8.90 -5.32
CA PHE A 33 -9.13 -8.30 -6.59
C PHE A 33 -9.24 -9.39 -7.65
N THR A 34 -10.41 -9.48 -8.26
CA THR A 34 -10.74 -10.41 -9.35
C THR A 34 -11.31 -9.60 -10.48
N ASP A 35 -10.76 -9.77 -11.68
CA ASP A 35 -11.17 -9.05 -12.88
C ASP A 35 -10.95 -9.92 -14.12
N ASP A 36 -11.28 -9.37 -15.30
CA ASP A 36 -11.12 -10.04 -16.59
C ASP A 36 -9.67 -10.56 -16.78
N PRO A 37 -9.50 -11.79 -17.30
CA PRO A 37 -8.18 -12.37 -17.55
C PRO A 37 -7.26 -11.50 -18.42
N LYS A 38 -7.82 -10.70 -19.34
CA LYS A 38 -7.06 -9.76 -20.17
C LYS A 38 -6.44 -8.65 -19.33
N ILE A 39 -7.18 -8.09 -18.36
CA ILE A 39 -6.66 -7.07 -17.45
C ILE A 39 -5.53 -7.66 -16.60
N LYS A 40 -5.71 -8.90 -16.12
CA LYS A 40 -4.65 -9.62 -15.41
C LYS A 40 -3.39 -9.78 -16.27
N GLN A 41 -3.53 -10.18 -17.54
CA GLN A 41 -2.39 -10.27 -18.46
C GLN A 41 -1.71 -8.92 -18.67
N THR A 42 -2.46 -7.83 -18.82
CA THR A 42 -1.89 -6.49 -18.94
C THR A 42 -1.07 -6.12 -17.71
N ILE A 43 -1.59 -6.36 -16.51
CA ILE A 43 -0.87 -6.10 -15.26
C ILE A 43 0.41 -6.93 -15.17
N ALA A 44 0.34 -8.22 -15.52
CA ALA A 44 1.50 -9.11 -15.54
C ALA A 44 2.56 -8.66 -16.56
N GLY A 45 2.14 -8.18 -17.73
CA GLY A 45 3.03 -7.61 -18.74
C GLY A 45 3.79 -6.39 -18.21
N ILE A 46 3.08 -5.42 -17.62
CA ILE A 46 3.68 -4.24 -17.01
C ILE A 46 4.67 -4.64 -15.89
N ALA A 47 4.29 -5.58 -15.04
CA ALA A 47 5.13 -6.08 -13.97
C ALA A 47 6.43 -6.69 -14.51
N SER A 48 6.34 -7.46 -15.59
CA SER A 48 7.50 -8.06 -16.25
C SER A 48 8.42 -7.01 -16.89
N GLU A 49 7.86 -6.02 -17.59
CA GLU A 49 8.63 -4.94 -18.23
C GLU A 49 9.37 -4.08 -17.22
N LEU A 50 8.76 -3.82 -16.06
CA LEU A 50 9.32 -2.99 -15.00
C LEU A 50 10.14 -3.77 -13.96
N GLY A 51 10.18 -5.11 -14.07
CA GLY A 51 10.89 -5.97 -13.12
C GLY A 51 10.35 -5.90 -11.68
N CYS A 52 9.03 -5.75 -11.52
CA CYS A 52 8.38 -5.62 -10.21
C CYS A 52 7.21 -6.61 -10.04
N SER A 53 6.53 -6.58 -8.88
CA SER A 53 5.38 -7.45 -8.64
C SER A 53 4.08 -6.87 -9.18
N GLU A 54 3.13 -7.72 -9.58
CA GLU A 54 1.76 -7.30 -9.95
C GLU A 54 1.10 -6.44 -8.84
N ALA A 55 1.40 -6.75 -7.58
CA ALA A 55 0.90 -6.00 -6.43
C ALA A 55 1.47 -4.57 -6.36
N ASP A 56 2.71 -4.35 -6.80
CA ASP A 56 3.31 -3.02 -6.86
C ASP A 56 2.73 -2.19 -8.00
N VAL A 57 2.45 -2.83 -9.14
CA VAL A 57 1.72 -2.22 -10.26
C VAL A 57 0.33 -1.77 -9.79
N LEU A 58 -0.45 -2.68 -9.20
CA LEU A 58 -1.78 -2.37 -8.66
C LEU A 58 -1.74 -1.27 -7.60
N ARG A 59 -0.76 -1.29 -6.69
CA ARG A 59 -0.59 -0.24 -5.68
C ARG A 59 -0.34 1.12 -6.32
N SER A 60 0.51 1.17 -7.35
CA SER A 60 0.88 2.40 -8.04
C SER A 60 -0.31 2.97 -8.81
N ILE A 61 -1.01 2.13 -9.58
CA ILE A 61 -2.24 2.50 -10.31
C ILE A 61 -3.31 3.00 -9.33
N THR A 62 -3.53 2.28 -8.23
CA THR A 62 -4.53 2.66 -7.22
C THR A 62 -4.22 4.01 -6.62
N ARG A 63 -2.95 4.27 -6.24
CA ARG A 63 -2.54 5.57 -5.70
C ARG A 63 -2.75 6.68 -6.71
N PHE A 64 -2.29 6.47 -7.94
CA PHE A 64 -2.49 7.44 -9.01
C PHE A 64 -3.97 7.74 -9.26
N ALA A 65 -4.81 6.71 -9.33
CA ALA A 65 -6.25 6.86 -9.53
C ALA A 65 -6.89 7.67 -8.39
N LEU A 66 -6.54 7.37 -7.13
CA LEU A 66 -7.08 8.06 -5.95
C LEU A 66 -6.59 9.50 -5.81
N THR A 67 -5.39 9.84 -6.28
CA THR A 67 -4.87 11.22 -6.21
C THR A 67 -5.40 12.12 -7.31
N ASN A 68 -5.71 11.56 -8.49
CA ASN A 68 -6.03 12.35 -9.67
C ASN A 68 -7.53 12.55 -9.93
N ARG A 69 -8.42 11.89 -9.19
CA ARG A 69 -9.88 12.00 -9.40
C ARG A 69 -10.66 11.98 -8.09
N ASN A 70 -11.59 12.91 -7.91
CA ASN A 70 -12.52 12.90 -6.77
C ASN A 70 -13.68 11.93 -7.02
N TRP A 71 -13.43 10.63 -6.84
CA TRP A 71 -14.38 9.55 -7.11
C TRP A 71 -15.74 9.68 -6.41
N LYS A 72 -15.80 10.34 -5.24
CA LYS A 72 -17.05 10.56 -4.51
C LYS A 72 -18.01 11.51 -5.25
N GLN A 73 -17.45 12.48 -5.98
CA GLN A 73 -18.23 13.49 -6.68
C GLN A 73 -18.64 13.03 -8.09
N VAL A 74 -17.74 12.33 -8.78
CA VAL A 74 -17.93 11.97 -10.21
C VAL A 74 -18.48 10.55 -10.41
N GLY A 75 -18.54 9.74 -9.35
CA GLY A 75 -18.96 8.35 -9.40
C GLY A 75 -17.92 7.40 -10.03
N LEU A 76 -18.11 6.11 -9.78
CA LEU A 76 -17.41 5.05 -10.50
C LEU A 76 -18.01 4.95 -11.91
N TYR A 77 -17.16 4.86 -12.94
CA TYR A 77 -17.56 4.78 -14.37
C TYR A 77 -18.21 6.04 -14.97
N GLY A 78 -18.25 7.16 -14.24
CA GLY A 78 -18.94 8.39 -14.64
C GLY A 78 -20.37 8.42 -14.12
N SER A 79 -21.16 9.44 -14.47
CA SER A 79 -22.55 9.60 -13.99
C SER A 79 -23.51 8.49 -14.43
N LYS A 80 -23.06 7.54 -15.26
CA LYS A 80 -23.75 6.31 -15.62
C LYS A 80 -22.83 5.15 -15.25
N GLY A 81 -23.11 4.51 -14.12
CA GLY A 81 -22.39 3.31 -13.67
C GLY A 81 -22.45 2.19 -14.72
N LEU A 82 -21.47 1.27 -14.65
CA LEU A 82 -21.35 0.00 -15.39
C LEU A 82 -22.59 -0.34 -16.24
N GLN A 83 -22.48 -0.15 -17.56
CA GLN A 83 -23.29 -0.84 -18.56
C GLN A 83 -22.58 -2.10 -19.01
#